data_AF-A0A528FBU2-F1
#
_entry.id   AF-A0A528FBU2-F1
#
_cell.length_a   1.000
_cell.length_b   1.000
_cell.length_c   1.000
_cell.angle_alpha   90.00
_cell.angle_beta   90.00
_cell.angle_gamma   90.00
#
_symmetry.space_group_name_H-M   'P 1'
#
loop_
_entity.id
_entity.type
_entity.pdbx_description
1 polymer ?
#
loop_
_entity_poly.entity_id
_entity_poly.type
_entity_poly.pdbx_seq_one_letter_code
_entity_poly.pdbx_strand_id
1 'polypeptide(L)'
;RGSIALAMAVFALAMLFSLWRRVGPALHLPISVYIAAILAMGISALTLSNVWVFGGAVLFMASDGLLASEKFLLTAISPHRVWMRYAVWMLYYAAQLGITMGFLLG
;
A
#
# COMPACT_ATOMS: atom_id res chain seq x y z
N ARG A 1 -12.41 5.35 -13.46
CA ARG A 1 -12.58 5.31 -11.99
C ARG A 1 -12.89 3.89 -11.49
N GLY A 2 -13.97 3.24 -11.95
CA GLY A 2 -14.30 1.86 -11.52
C GLY A 2 -13.25 0.79 -11.87
N SER A 3 -12.64 0.85 -13.06
CA SER A 3 -11.55 -0.05 -13.46
C SER A 3 -10.30 0.06 -12.57
N ILE A 4 -9.98 1.26 -12.10
CA ILE A 4 -8.85 1.52 -11.21
C ILE A 4 -9.15 0.98 -9.81
N ALA A 5 -10.36 1.23 -9.29
CA ALA A 5 -10.80 0.66 -8.02
C ALA A 5 -10.77 -0.88 -8.05
N LEU A 6 -11.20 -1.49 -9.15
CA LEU A 6 -11.14 -2.93 -9.35
C LEU A 6 -9.69 -3.44 -9.38
N ALA A 7 -8.79 -2.75 -10.09
CA ALA A 7 -7.38 -3.10 -10.12
C ALA A 7 -6.73 -3.01 -8.73
N MET A 8 -7.06 -1.97 -7.94
CA MET A 8 -6.60 -1.82 -6.56
C MET A 8 -7.14 -2.94 -5.65
N ALA A 9 -8.41 -3.32 -5.82
CA ALA A 9 -9.01 -4.43 -5.09
C ALA A 9 -8.35 -5.77 -5.43
N VAL A 10 -8.15 -6.05 -6.71
CA VAL A 10 -7.45 -7.27 -7.16
C VAL A 10 -6.02 -7.30 -6.61
N PHE A 11 -5.29 -6.18 -6.68
CA PHE A 11 -3.94 -6.09 -6.12
C PHE A 11 -3.91 -6.33 -4.61
N ALA A 12 -4.79 -5.69 -3.85
CA ALA A 12 -4.90 -5.84 -2.41
C ALA A 12 -5.22 -7.29 -2.00
N LEU A 13 -6.17 -7.93 -2.70
CA LEU A 13 -6.56 -9.32 -2.46
C LEU A 13 -5.43 -10.30 -2.83
N ALA A 14 -4.76 -10.09 -3.96
CA ALA A 14 -3.61 -10.88 -4.37
C ALA A 14 -2.48 -10.81 -3.34
N MET A 15 -2.20 -9.60 -2.83
CA MET A 15 -1.26 -9.40 -1.74
C MET A 15 -1.67 -10.11 -0.46
N LEU A 16 -2.93 -9.94 -0.03
CA LEU A 16 -3.47 -10.60 1.17
C LEU A 16 -3.32 -12.11 1.09
N PHE A 17 -3.66 -12.71 -0.05
CA PHE A 17 -3.54 -14.15 -0.26
C PHE A 17 -2.08 -14.62 -0.24
N SER A 18 -1.18 -13.85 -0.86
CA SER A 18 0.25 -14.16 -0.85
C SER A 18 0.86 -14.06 0.55
N LEU A 19 0.38 -13.11 1.37
CA LEU A 19 0.77 -12.93 2.78
C LEU A 19 0.23 -14.06 3.67
N TRP A 20 -1.06 -14.39 3.56
CA TRP A 20 -1.68 -15.48 4.31
C TRP A 20 -1.01 -16.84 4.09
N ARG A 21 -0.51 -17.10 2.88
CA ARG A 21 0.24 -18.33 2.57
C ARG A 21 1.59 -18.44 3.30
N ARG A 22 2.21 -17.33 3.72
CA ARG A 22 3.55 -17.33 4.34
C ARG A 22 3.54 -16.93 5.81
N VAL A 23 2.46 -16.33 6.29
CA VAL A 23 2.33 -15.79 7.65
C VAL A 23 1.51 -16.74 8.53
N GLY A 24 1.91 -16.89 9.79
CA GLY A 24 1.20 -17.72 10.76
C GLY A 24 -0.23 -17.23 11.05
N PRO A 25 -1.14 -18.13 11.47
CA PRO A 25 -2.58 -17.84 11.60
C PRO A 25 -2.93 -16.70 12.56
N ALA A 26 -2.08 -16.43 13.56
CA ALA A 26 -2.27 -15.32 14.50
C ALA A 26 -2.20 -13.92 13.85
N LEU A 27 -1.55 -13.80 12.69
CA LEU A 27 -1.34 -12.53 11.98
C LEU A 27 -2.31 -12.35 10.79
N HIS A 28 -3.14 -13.34 10.48
CA HIS A 28 -4.09 -13.26 9.36
C HIS A 28 -5.13 -12.15 9.54
N LEU A 29 -5.67 -12.02 10.74
CA LEU A 29 -6.70 -11.04 11.09
C LEU A 29 -6.15 -9.60 11.12
N PRO A 30 -4.99 -9.31 11.76
CA PRO A 30 -4.34 -8.02 11.64
C PRO A 30 -4.05 -7.59 10.19
N ILE A 31 -3.55 -8.52 9.36
CA ILE A 31 -3.19 -8.22 7.97
C ILE A 31 -4.43 -7.95 7.12
N SER A 32 -5.51 -8.74 7.29
CA SER A 32 -6.73 -8.54 6.52
C SER A 32 -7.40 -7.20 6.87
N VAL A 33 -7.48 -6.84 8.15
CA VAL A 33 -8.01 -5.55 8.59
C VAL A 33 -7.18 -4.40 8.03
N TYR A 34 -5.85 -4.51 8.08
CA TYR A 34 -4.96 -3.47 7.55
C TYR A 34 -5.10 -3.28 6.03
N ILE A 35 -5.13 -4.37 5.26
CA ILE A 35 -5.32 -4.32 3.81
C ILE A 35 -6.70 -3.74 3.46
N ALA A 36 -7.74 -4.11 4.22
CA ALA A 36 -9.07 -3.53 4.04
C ALA A 36 -9.08 -2.01 4.31
N ALA A 37 -8.35 -1.53 5.32
CA ALA A 37 -8.23 -0.11 5.62
C ALA A 37 -7.51 0.67 4.50
N ILE A 38 -6.40 0.14 3.97
CA ILE A 38 -5.68 0.76 2.84
C ILE A 38 -6.55 0.78 1.59
N LEU A 39 -7.27 -0.31 1.32
CA LEU A 39 -8.20 -0.37 0.20
C LEU A 39 -9.29 0.70 0.34
N ALA A 40 -9.90 0.82 1.52
CA ALA A 40 -10.93 1.80 1.79
C ALA A 40 -10.40 3.24 1.60
N MET A 41 -9.17 3.50 2.05
CA MET A 41 -8.48 4.78 1.79
C MET A 41 -8.31 5.02 0.29
N GLY A 42 -7.81 4.06 -0.47
CA GLY A 42 -7.61 4.17 -1.91
C GLY A 42 -8.90 4.39 -2.70
N ILE A 43 -9.97 3.69 -2.34
CA ILE A 43 -11.31 3.89 -2.91
C ILE A 43 -11.84 5.28 -2.55
N SER A 44 -11.63 5.75 -1.32
CA SER A 44 -12.02 7.10 -0.90
C SER A 44 -11.26 8.17 -1.69
N ALA A 45 -9.96 7.99 -1.90
CA ALA A 45 -9.15 8.90 -2.70
C ALA A 45 -9.63 9.00 -4.17
N LEU A 46 -10.18 7.92 -4.73
CA LEU A 46 -10.79 7.93 -6.08
C LEU A 46 -12.06 8.78 -6.16
N THR A 47 -12.75 9.01 -5.04
CA THR A 47 -13.94 9.88 -5.00
C THR A 47 -13.56 11.36 -5.08
N LEU A 48 -12.37 11.73 -4.61
CA LEU A 48 -11.82 13.08 -4.77
C LEU A 48 -11.42 13.31 -6.23
N SER A 49 -11.72 14.50 -6.76
CA SER A 49 -11.34 14.94 -8.11
C SER A 49 -9.94 15.54 -8.19
N ASN A 50 -9.09 15.25 -7.19
CA ASN A 50 -7.74 15.80 -7.09
C ASN A 50 -6.70 14.75 -7.51
N VAL A 51 -6.00 15.02 -8.61
CA VAL A 51 -4.99 14.14 -9.20
C VAL A 51 -3.81 13.90 -8.24
N TRP A 52 -3.48 14.88 -7.39
CA TRP A 52 -2.42 14.75 -6.40
C TRP A 52 -2.79 13.81 -5.26
N VAL A 53 -4.03 13.88 -4.76
CA VAL A 53 -4.53 12.94 -3.74
C VAL A 53 -4.60 11.52 -4.30
N PHE A 54 -5.09 11.37 -5.54
CA PHE A 54 -5.11 10.08 -6.23
C PHE A 54 -3.69 9.50 -6.39
N GLY A 55 -2.74 10.28 -6.89
CA GLY A 55 -1.35 9.86 -7.04
C GLY A 55 -0.73 9.48 -5.71
N GLY A 56 -0.92 10.31 -4.68
CA GLY A 56 -0.42 10.05 -3.33
C GLY A 56 -0.98 8.76 -2.72
N ALA A 57 -2.28 8.49 -2.88
CA ALA A 57 -2.90 7.27 -2.40
C ALA A 57 -2.37 5.99 -3.10
N VAL A 58 -2.11 6.06 -4.41
CA VAL A 58 -1.51 4.94 -5.15
C VAL A 58 -0.07 4.68 -4.67
N LEU A 59 0.74 5.73 -4.48
CA LEU A 59 2.10 5.60 -3.94
C LEU A 59 2.08 5.04 -2.51
N PHE A 60 1.12 5.46 -1.69
CA PHE A 60 0.96 4.98 -0.32
C PHE A 60 0.67 3.46 -0.31
N MET A 61 -0.30 3.03 -1.13
CA MET A 61 -0.67 1.63 -1.25
C MET A 61 0.47 0.76 -1.79
N ALA A 62 1.27 1.29 -2.72
CA ALA A 62 2.48 0.63 -3.20
C ALA A 62 3.55 0.51 -2.10
N SER A 63 3.76 1.57 -1.31
CA SER A 63 4.68 1.57 -0.16
C SER A 63 4.31 0.50 0.87
N ASP A 64 3.03 0.43 1.25
CA ASP A 64 2.54 -0.54 2.24
C ASP A 64 2.64 -1.98 1.75
N GLY A 65 2.39 -2.20 0.46
CA GLY A 65 2.60 -3.51 -0.16
C GLY A 65 4.07 -3.92 -0.14
N LEU A 66 4.97 -2.99 -0.42
CA LEU A 66 6.41 -3.23 -0.40
C LEU A 66 6.90 -3.49 1.03
N LEU A 67 6.41 -2.74 2.03
CA LEU A 67 6.69 -2.94 3.45
C LEU A 67 6.18 -4.30 3.95
N ALA A 68 4.96 -4.71 3.58
CA ALA A 68 4.42 -6.01 3.93
C ALA A 68 5.22 -7.15 3.27
N SER A 69 5.65 -6.96 2.02
CA SER A 69 6.53 -7.92 1.34
C SER A 69 7.90 -8.06 2.03
N GLU A 70 8.50 -6.95 2.47
CA GLU A 70 9.76 -6.97 3.22
C GLU A 70 9.62 -7.68 4.57
N LYS A 71 8.53 -7.39 5.29
CA LYS A 71 8.31 -7.87 6.65
C LYS A 71 7.94 -9.35 6.70
N PHE A 72 7.16 -9.83 5.72
CA PHE A 72 6.55 -11.15 5.77
C PHE A 72 6.96 -12.10 4.65
N LEU A 73 7.40 -11.60 3.48
CA LEU A 73 7.79 -12.45 2.34
C LEU A 73 9.31 -12.65 2.22
N LEU A 74 10.12 -11.71 2.74
CA LEU A 74 11.59 -11.84 2.73
C LEU A 74 12.12 -12.50 4.01
N THR A 75 12.82 -13.61 3.84
CA THR A 75 13.61 -14.30 4.86
C THR A 75 14.68 -13.36 5.44
N ALA A 76 14.96 -13.46 6.74
CA ALA A 76 15.65 -12.46 7.57
C ALA A 76 17.09 -12.05 7.19
N ILE A 77 17.70 -12.63 6.14
CA ILE A 77 19.17 -12.57 5.91
C ILE A 77 19.53 -12.24 4.45
N SER A 78 18.85 -11.27 3.82
CA SER A 78 19.23 -10.82 2.46
C SER A 78 19.62 -9.34 2.44
N PRO A 79 20.77 -8.96 1.87
CA PRO A 79 21.24 -7.57 1.76
C PRO A 79 20.30 -6.65 0.95
N HIS A 80 19.31 -7.20 0.25
CA HIS A 80 18.27 -6.44 -0.44
C HIS A 80 17.26 -5.75 0.49
N ARG A 81 17.21 -6.15 1.77
CA ARG A 81 16.29 -5.57 2.77
C ARG A 81 16.56 -4.07 2.99
N VAL A 82 17.82 -3.64 2.92
CA VAL A 82 18.20 -2.23 3.11
C VAL A 82 17.68 -1.35 1.97
N TRP A 83 17.86 -1.79 0.72
CA TRP A 83 17.37 -1.07 -0.46
C TRP A 83 15.84 -1.02 -0.51
N MET A 84 15.17 -2.11 -0.13
CA MET A 84 13.72 -2.14 -0.04
C MET A 84 13.20 -1.15 1.01
N ARG A 85 13.88 -1.04 2.16
CA ARG A 85 13.53 -0.05 3.19
C ARG A 85 13.69 1.40 2.70
N TYR A 86 14.75 1.69 1.94
CA TYR A 86 14.90 3.00 1.30
C TYR A 86 13.80 3.28 0.28
N ALA A 87 13.42 2.28 -0.52
CA ALA A 87 12.32 2.40 -1.48
C ALA A 87 10.97 2.66 -0.76
N VAL A 88 10.67 1.93 0.32
CA VAL A 88 9.49 2.18 1.17
C VAL A 88 9.50 3.62 1.67
N TRP A 89 10.62 4.09 2.22
CA TRP A 89 10.72 5.47 2.73
C TRP A 89 10.49 6.51 1.62
N MET A 90 11.11 6.33 0.46
CA MET A 90 10.93 7.21 -0.70
C MET A 90 9.47 7.25 -1.16
N LEU A 91 8.84 6.08 -1.34
CA LEU A 91 7.43 6.01 -1.75
C LEU A 91 6.50 6.60 -0.68
N TYR A 92 6.79 6.37 0.60
CA TYR A 92 5.99 6.87 1.71
C TYR A 92 6.01 8.41 1.78
N TYR A 93 7.20 9.02 1.71
CA TYR A 93 7.30 10.48 1.71
C TYR A 93 6.72 11.10 0.44
N ALA A 94 6.92 10.48 -0.72
CA ALA A 94 6.31 10.94 -1.96
C ALA A 94 4.78 10.83 -1.90
N ALA A 95 4.23 9.77 -1.29
CA ALA A 95 2.81 9.63 -1.05
C ALA A 95 2.26 10.74 -0.14
N GLN A 96 2.93 11.00 0.98
CA GLN A 96 2.55 12.07 1.89
C GLN A 96 2.62 13.43 1.21
N LEU A 97 3.68 13.72 0.45
CA LEU A 97 3.79 14.97 -0.31
C LEU A 97 2.64 15.11 -1.33
N GLY A 98 2.29 14.03 -2.03
CA GLY A 98 1.17 14.02 -2.98
C GLY A 98 -0.18 14.28 -2.31
N ILE A 99 -0.47 13.61 -1.19
CA ILE A 99 -1.70 13.84 -0.43
C ILE A 99 -1.74 15.27 0.14
N THR A 100 -0.62 15.74 0.72
CA THR A 100 -0.54 17.09 1.31
C THR A 100 -0.69 18.17 0.24
N MET A 101 -0.04 18.02 -0.92
CA MET A 101 -0.23 18.94 -2.03
C MET A 101 -1.64 18.87 -2.60
N GLY A 102 -2.25 17.69 -2.64
CA GLY A 102 -3.65 17.56 -3.01
C GLY A 102 -4.62 18.25 -2.04
N PHE A 103 -4.24 18.38 -0.77
CA PHE A 103 -5.00 19.18 0.19
C PHE A 103 -4.73 20.68 0.07
N LEU A 104 -3.47 21.09 -0.18
CA LEU A 104 -3.09 22.51 -0.27
C LEU A 104 -3.47 23.16 -1.61
N LEU A 105 -3.46 22.39 -2.70
CA LEU A 105 -3.79 22.84 -4.07
C LEU A 105 -5.24 22.48 -4.46
N GLY A 106 -6.00 21.89 -3.54
CA GLY A 106 -7.36 21.39 -3.74
C GLY A 106 -8.42 22.31 -3.15
#